data_AF-A0A7Z8VLX6-F1
#
_entry.id   AF-A0A7Z8VLX6-F1
#
_cell.length_a   1.000
_cell.length_b   1.000
_cell.length_c   1.000
_cell.angle_alpha   90.00
_cell.angle_beta   90.00
_cell.angle_gamma   90.00
#
_symmetry.space_group_name_H-M   'P 1'
#
loop_
_entity.id
_entity.type
_entity.pdbx_description
1 polymer ?
#
loop_
_entity_poly.entity_id
_entity_poly.type
_entity_poly.pdbx_seq_one_letter_code
_entity_poly.pdbx_strand_id
1 'polypeptide(L)' 'MTRPGFKADTLLGFYANRQVDDRHSLKTCPSGKIYFQHVTQLDISASFIRQMIAEQKNVSFLLPESVIKYIQAEKIYRA' A
#
# COMPACT_ATOMS: atom_id res chain seq x y z
N MET A 1 -1.75 -19.20 -2.15
CA MET A 1 -1.69 -20.32 -1.18
C MET A 1 -2.08 -19.77 0.19
N THR A 2 -3.26 -20.12 0.71
CA THR A 2 -3.68 -19.80 2.09
C THR A 2 -3.22 -20.89 3.05
N ARG A 3 -3.05 -20.55 4.33
CA ARG A 3 -2.56 -21.48 5.36
C ARG A 3 -3.51 -22.68 5.50
N PRO A 4 -3.02 -23.94 5.60
CA PRO A 4 -3.86 -25.09 5.91
C PRO A 4 -4.72 -24.85 7.15
N GLY A 5 -6.02 -25.18 7.06
CA GLY A 5 -7.02 -24.94 8.12
C GLY A 5 -7.55 -23.50 8.21
N PHE A 6 -7.12 -22.58 7.34
CA PHE A 6 -7.68 -21.23 7.29
C PHE A 6 -9.13 -21.26 6.78
N LYS A 7 -10.06 -20.77 7.59
CA LYS A 7 -11.42 -20.44 7.17
C LYS A 7 -11.52 -18.93 7.06
N ALA A 8 -11.89 -18.44 5.87
CA ALA A 8 -12.09 -17.01 5.67
C ALA A 8 -13.43 -16.63 6.30
N ASP A 9 -13.40 -15.85 7.38
CA ASP A 9 -14.56 -15.06 7.78
C ASP A 9 -14.83 -13.98 6.73
N THR A 10 -16.06 -13.48 6.71
CA THR A 10 -16.34 -12.29 5.91
C THR A 10 -15.46 -11.15 6.42
N LEU A 11 -14.91 -10.37 5.49
CA LEU A 11 -14.03 -9.26 5.82
C LEU A 11 -14.70 -8.29 6.82
N LEU A 12 -16.01 -8.06 6.66
CA LEU A 12 -16.80 -7.29 7.61
C LEU A 12 -16.83 -7.93 9.00
N GLY A 13 -17.12 -9.23 9.11
CA GLY A 13 -17.12 -9.95 10.38
C GLY A 13 -15.77 -9.91 11.10
N PHE A 14 -14.68 -9.85 10.34
CA PHE A 14 -13.33 -9.78 10.90
C PHE A 14 -13.03 -8.47 11.65
N TYR A 15 -13.55 -7.32 11.20
CA TYR A 15 -13.19 -6.02 11.78
C TYR A 15 -14.35 -5.21 12.37
N ALA A 16 -15.62 -5.60 12.17
CA ALA A 16 -16.78 -4.78 12.53
C ALA A 16 -16.74 -4.22 13.96
N ASN A 17 -16.40 -5.05 14.95
CA ASN A 17 -16.34 -4.64 16.37
C ASN A 17 -15.19 -3.67 16.70
N ARG A 18 -14.28 -3.46 15.74
CA ARG A 18 -13.12 -2.57 15.86
C ARG A 18 -13.23 -1.34 14.98
N GLN A 19 -14.19 -1.31 14.05
CA GLN A 19 -14.37 -0.17 13.16
C GLN A 19 -14.84 1.05 13.97
N VAL A 20 -14.26 2.20 13.66
CA VAL A 20 -14.72 3.51 14.11
C VAL A 20 -14.94 4.41 12.90
N ASP A 21 -15.90 5.33 13.01
CA ASP A 21 -16.25 6.25 11.93
C ASP A 21 -15.58 7.63 12.07
N ASP A 22 -14.93 7.88 13.20
CA ASP A 22 -14.16 9.09 13.47
C ASP A 22 -12.68 8.77 13.73
N ARG A 23 -11.80 9.48 13.01
CA ARG A 23 -10.34 9.33 13.13
C ARG A 23 -9.84 9.70 14.52
N HIS A 24 -10.47 10.63 15.24
CA HIS A 24 -10.03 10.99 16.59
C HIS A 24 -10.22 9.86 17.59
N SER A 25 -11.17 8.95 17.34
CA SER A 25 -11.36 7.74 18.14
C SER A 25 -10.11 6.85 18.20
N LEU A 26 -9.23 6.88 17.19
CA LEU A 26 -7.97 6.13 17.19
C LEU A 26 -7.03 6.53 18.33
N LYS A 27 -7.14 7.78 18.83
CA LYS A 27 -6.26 8.31 19.88
C LYS A 27 -6.70 7.96 21.29
N THR A 28 -7.91 7.44 21.47
CA THR A 28 -8.47 7.17 22.80
C THR A 28 -7.94 5.88 23.43
N CYS A 29 -7.24 5.05 22.66
CA CYS A 29 -6.62 3.82 23.10
C CYS A 29 -5.31 3.58 22.32
N PRO A 30 -4.34 2.85 22.88
CA PRO A 30 -3.05 2.63 22.23
C PRO A 30 -3.14 1.74 20.97
N SER A 31 -4.16 0.89 20.88
CA SER A 31 -4.35 -0.05 19.76
C SER A 31 -5.80 -0.56 19.68
N GLY A 32 -6.11 -1.34 18.63
CA GLY A 32 -7.35 -2.14 18.55
C GLY A 32 -8.47 -1.55 17.69
N LYS A 33 -8.41 -0.27 17.32
CA LYS A 33 -9.41 0.38 16.45
C LYS A 33 -8.97 0.40 14.99
N ILE A 34 -9.95 0.37 14.08
CA ILE A 34 -9.77 0.40 12.63
C ILE A 34 -10.61 1.55 12.08
N TYR A 35 -9.99 2.44 11.31
CA TYR A 35 -10.65 3.58 10.68
C TYR A 35 -10.47 3.53 9.17
N PHE A 36 -11.57 3.61 8.42
CA PHE A 36 -11.56 3.62 6.96
C PHE A 36 -11.40 5.07 6.46
N GLN A 37 -10.15 5.48 6.26
CA GLN A 37 -9.84 6.80 5.70
C GLN A 37 -10.15 6.82 4.20
N HIS A 38 -11.05 7.72 3.80
CA HIS A 38 -11.27 7.98 2.38
C HIS A 38 -10.07 8.74 1.80
N VAL A 39 -9.49 8.19 0.73
CA VAL A 39 -8.38 8.78 -0.04
C VAL A 39 -8.61 8.53 -1.52
N THR A 40 -8.05 9.39 -2.37
CA THR A 40 -8.01 9.16 -3.81
C THR A 40 -7.19 7.90 -4.11
N GLN A 41 -7.80 6.95 -4.82
CA GLN A 41 -7.11 5.74 -5.24
C GLN A 41 -6.26 6.04 -6.48
N LEU A 42 -4.98 5.67 -6.44
CA LEU A 42 -4.07 5.70 -7.58
C LEU A 42 -3.72 4.26 -7.93
N ASP A 43 -3.92 3.86 -9.18
CA ASP A 43 -3.58 2.52 -9.67
C ASP A 43 -2.08 2.40 -9.94
N ILE A 44 -1.29 2.38 -8.86
CA ILE A 44 0.17 2.34 -8.89
C ILE A 44 0.65 1.30 -7.89
N SER A 45 1.60 0.45 -8.30
CA SER A 45 2.24 -0.54 -7.41
C SER A 45 3.75 -0.57 -7.59
N ALA A 46 4.46 -0.98 -6.53
CA ALA A 46 5.91 -1.13 -6.59
C ALA A 46 6.36 -2.18 -7.62
N SER A 47 5.57 -3.26 -7.81
CA SER A 47 5.85 -4.28 -8.83
C SER A 47 5.75 -3.69 -10.24
N PHE A 48 4.70 -2.92 -10.52
CA PHE A 48 4.54 -2.23 -11.79
C PHE A 48 5.69 -1.24 -12.06
N ILE A 49 6.06 -0.43 -11.07
CA ILE A 49 7.17 0.54 -11.18
C ILE A 49 8.50 -0.17 -11.49
N ARG A 50 8.85 -1.24 -10.77
CA ARG A 50 10.11 -1.97 -11.02
C ARG A 50 10.14 -2.57 -12.42
N GLN A 51 9.02 -3.12 -12.89
CA GLN A 51 8.92 -3.65 -14.26
C GLN A 51 9.13 -2.54 -15.30
N MET A 52 8.46 -1.39 -15.13
CA MET A 52 8.64 -0.23 -16.02
C MET A 52 10.10 0.23 -16.10
N ILE A 53 10.81 0.24 -14.96
CA ILE A 53 12.24 0.62 -14.91
C ILE A 53 13.11 -0.40 -15.63
N ALA A 54 12.88 -1.71 -15.41
CA ALA A 54 13.60 -2.77 -16.10
C ALA A 54 13.40 -2.71 -17.63
N GLU A 55 12.20 -2.34 -18.07
CA GLU A 55 11.83 -2.10 -19.47
C GLU A 55 12.29 -0.72 -20.01
N GLN A 56 13.06 0.05 -19.23
CA GLN A 56 13.55 1.40 -19.57
C GLN A 56 12.45 2.41 -19.95
N LYS A 57 11.25 2.22 -19.39
CA LYS A 57 10.11 3.13 -19.60
C LYS A 57 10.16 4.33 -18.65
N ASN A 58 9.48 5.40 -19.06
CA ASN A 58 9.37 6.61 -18.26
C ASN A 58 8.45 6.38 -17.04
N VAL A 59 8.95 6.72 -15.85
CA VAL A 59 8.22 6.61 -14.56
C VAL A 59 8.03 7.97 -13.88
N SER A 60 8.18 9.07 -14.62
CA SER A 60 7.84 10.41 -14.14
C SER A 60 6.38 10.45 -13.67
N PHE A 61 6.09 11.28 -12.67
CA PHE A 61 4.78 11.41 -12.01
C PHE A 61 4.30 10.20 -11.20
N LEU A 62 4.93 9.02 -11.34
CA LEU A 62 4.67 7.86 -10.48
C LEU A 62 5.53 7.87 -9.21
N LEU A 63 6.63 8.63 -9.23
CA LEU A 63 7.60 8.73 -8.16
C LEU A 63 8.08 10.19 -8.00
N PRO A 64 8.51 10.58 -6.78
CA PRO A 64 9.27 11.82 -6.60
C PRO A 64 10.54 11.82 -7.46
N GLU A 65 10.90 12.98 -8.01
CA GLU A 65 12.06 13.13 -8.90
C GLU A 65 13.39 12.70 -8.22
N SER A 66 13.53 12.99 -6.92
CA SER A 66 14.70 12.57 -6.13
C SER A 66 14.87 11.06 -6.07
N VAL A 67 13.77 10.31 -6.02
CA VAL A 67 13.79 8.84 -6.00
C VAL A 67 14.19 8.29 -7.37
N ILE A 68 13.69 8.90 -8.46
CA ILE A 68 14.07 8.54 -9.83
C ILE A 68 15.58 8.74 -10.03
N LYS A 69 16.12 9.90 -9.61
CA LYS A 69 17.56 10.19 -9.67
C LYS A 69 18.39 9.18 -8.89
N TYR A 70 17.95 8.82 -7.69
CA TYR A 70 18.62 7.82 -6.86
C TYR A 70 18.66 6.45 -7.53
N ILE A 71 17.52 5.96 -8.04
CA ILE A 71 17.45 4.68 -8.77
C ILE A 71 18.38 4.68 -9.98
N GLN A 72 18.46 5.79 -10.70
CA GLN A 72 19.33 5.93 -11.86
C GLN A 72 20.82 5.92 -11.49
N ALA A 73 21.21 6.61 -10.43
CA ALA A 73 22.59 6.67 -9.95
C ALA A 73 23.08 5.29 -9.45
N GLU A 74 22.24 4.61 -8.65
CA GLU A 74 22.55 3.32 -8.05
C GLU A 74 22.24 2.12 -8.97
N LYS A 75 21.71 2.37 -10.18
CA LYS A 75 21.35 1.35 -11.19
C LYS A 75 20.40 0.26 -10.68
N ILE A 76 19.51 0.60 -9.76
CA ILE A 76 18.58 -0.35 -9.13
C ILE A 76 17.46 -0.72 -10.12
N TYR A 77 17.02 -1.98 -10.12
CA TYR A 77 15.91 -2.51 -10.93
C TYR A 77 16.13 -2.46 -12.45
N ARG A 78 17.36 -2.24 -12.93
CA ARG A 78 17.71 -2.43 -14.33
C ARG A 78 17.81 -3.93 -14.66
N ALA A 79 17.45 -4.29 -15.89
CA ALA A 79 17.66 -5.65 -16.42
C ALA A 79 19.16 -5.97 -16.57
#